data_AF-A0AA39KDL0-F1
#
_entry.id   AF-A0AA39KDL0-F1
#
_cell.length_a   1.000
_cell.length_b   1.000
_cell.length_c   1.000
_cell.angle_alpha   90.00
_cell.angle_beta   90.00
_cell.angle_gamma   90.00
#
_symmetry.space_group_name_H-M   'P 1'
#
loop_
_entity.id
_entity.type
_entity.pdbx_description
1 polymer ?
#
loop_
_entity_poly.entity_id
_entity_poly.type
_entity_poly.pdbx_seq_one_letter_code
_entity_poly.pdbx_strand_id
1 'polypeptide(L)'
;MLPKSLEDDLAGPIGQLPEVTISSQTEIGQSEESVKVPKQRAYTGRKPVISSSLADTLCSSLGIQGLLDLLNTTLGTSYTLDTPSLYFVLKDCITQNCDFGTAYGRLRSAWYEQHRSIIQMELWEREAEDINQRRNALDGSRIIDPGNESSTSVGSVQ
;
A
#
# COMPACT_ATOMS: atom_id res chain seq x y z
N MET A 1 -28.60 -26.29 -8.63
CA MET A 1 -27.27 -26.70 -9.15
C MET A 1 -26.66 -25.45 -9.75
N LEU A 2 -25.88 -24.72 -8.96
CA LEU A 2 -25.25 -23.46 -9.35
C LEU A 2 -23.91 -23.74 -10.04
N PRO A 3 -23.57 -23.06 -11.14
CA PRO A 3 -22.26 -23.24 -11.78
C PRO A 3 -21.15 -22.66 -10.90
N LYS A 4 -20.06 -23.41 -10.85
CA LYS A 4 -18.89 -23.28 -9.96
C LYS A 4 -17.89 -22.18 -10.34
N SER A 5 -18.26 -21.19 -11.16
CA SER A 5 -17.27 -20.30 -11.79
C SER A 5 -17.33 -18.82 -11.39
N LEU A 6 -17.97 -18.46 -10.28
CA LEU A 6 -17.98 -17.05 -9.83
C LEU A 6 -16.93 -16.73 -8.76
N GLU A 7 -16.24 -17.73 -8.21
CA GLU A 7 -15.23 -17.51 -7.15
C GLU A 7 -13.79 -17.40 -7.70
N ASP A 8 -13.53 -17.78 -8.95
CA ASP A 8 -12.19 -17.69 -9.56
C ASP A 8 -11.89 -16.33 -10.24
N ASP A 9 -12.91 -15.49 -10.49
CA ASP A 9 -12.73 -14.16 -11.13
C ASP A 9 -12.41 -13.04 -10.13
N LEU A 10 -12.40 -13.33 -8.83
CA LEU A 10 -12.09 -12.36 -7.75
C LEU A 10 -10.64 -12.44 -7.24
N ALA A 11 -9.84 -13.37 -7.77
CA ALA A 11 -8.41 -13.35 -7.59
C ALA A 11 -7.79 -12.46 -8.69
N GLY A 12 -7.61 -11.17 -8.40
CA GLY A 12 -6.64 -10.36 -9.15
C GLY A 12 -5.26 -11.06 -9.20
N PRO A 13 -4.33 -10.64 -10.08
CA PRO A 13 -3.14 -11.40 -10.52
C PRO A 13 -2.04 -11.60 -9.45
N ILE A 14 -2.39 -11.77 -8.18
CA ILE A 14 -1.49 -11.98 -7.04
C ILE A 14 -0.67 -13.27 -7.23
N GLY A 15 -1.17 -14.25 -8.00
CA GLY A 15 -0.45 -15.52 -8.26
C GLY A 15 0.77 -15.42 -9.19
N GLN A 16 0.91 -14.34 -9.98
CA GLN A 16 1.90 -14.23 -11.07
C GLN A 16 3.00 -13.18 -10.85
N LEU A 17 2.98 -12.45 -9.73
CA LEU A 17 3.99 -11.43 -9.47
C LEU A 17 5.37 -12.06 -9.17
N PRO A 18 6.47 -11.44 -9.65
CA PRO A 18 7.81 -11.93 -9.36
C PRO A 18 8.07 -11.89 -7.85
N GLU A 19 8.85 -12.85 -7.36
CA GLU A 19 9.36 -12.79 -6.00
C GLU A 19 10.42 -11.71 -5.88
N VAL A 20 10.26 -10.84 -4.89
CA VAL A 20 11.16 -9.72 -4.61
C VAL A 20 11.82 -9.94 -3.25
N THR A 21 13.09 -9.57 -3.14
CA THR A 21 13.80 -9.52 -1.86
C THR A 21 14.27 -8.10 -1.57
N ILE A 22 13.94 -7.59 -0.39
CA ILE A 22 14.52 -6.36 0.17
C ILE A 22 15.16 -6.68 1.52
N SER A 23 16.22 -5.98 1.88
CA SER A 23 16.86 -6.16 3.18
C SER A 23 17.40 -4.85 3.72
N SER A 24 17.47 -4.76 5.04
CA SER A 24 18.09 -3.64 5.76
C SER A 24 19.52 -3.32 5.26
N GLN A 25 20.26 -4.33 4.82
CA GLN A 25 21.61 -4.11 4.28
C GLN A 25 21.59 -3.35 2.95
N THR A 26 20.63 -3.65 2.08
CA THR A 26 20.49 -3.00 0.76
C THR A 26 19.76 -1.67 0.88
N GLU A 27 18.80 -1.57 1.79
CA GLU A 27 17.89 -0.43 1.92
C GLU A 27 18.49 0.70 2.78
N ILE A 28 19.16 0.35 3.89
CA ILE A 28 19.68 1.33 4.86
C ILE A 28 21.16 1.10 5.22
N GLY A 29 21.84 0.17 4.55
CA GLY A 29 23.25 -0.13 4.79
C GLY A 29 23.55 -0.85 6.11
N GLN A 30 22.53 -1.33 6.81
CA GLN A 30 22.70 -1.96 8.13
C GLN A 30 22.67 -3.48 8.03
N SER A 31 23.54 -4.15 8.80
CA SER A 31 23.49 -5.61 8.92
C SER A 31 22.14 -6.04 9.52
N GLU A 32 21.53 -7.06 8.92
CA GLU A 32 20.25 -7.63 9.36
C GLU A 32 20.28 -8.05 10.84
N GLU A 33 21.42 -8.56 11.33
CA GLU A 33 21.58 -8.96 12.72
C GLU A 33 21.48 -7.79 13.71
N SER A 34 21.86 -6.58 13.25
CA SER A 34 21.80 -5.37 14.07
C SER A 34 20.39 -4.79 14.21
N VAL A 35 19.46 -5.16 13.31
CA VAL A 35 18.06 -4.72 13.38
C VAL A 35 17.33 -5.52 14.45
N LYS A 36 16.85 -4.80 15.47
CA LYS A 36 16.15 -5.38 16.63
C LYS A 36 14.83 -6.06 16.28
N VAL A 37 14.12 -5.55 15.28
CA VAL A 37 12.81 -6.05 14.87
C VAL A 37 12.99 -7.06 13.74
N PRO A 38 12.77 -8.38 13.96
CA PRO A 38 13.08 -9.40 12.96
C PRO A 38 12.37 -9.18 11.62
N LYS A 39 11.13 -8.70 11.64
CA LYS A 39 10.32 -8.41 10.44
C LYS A 39 10.81 -7.21 9.62
N GLN A 40 11.78 -6.44 10.11
CA GLN A 40 12.41 -5.32 9.40
C GLN A 40 13.79 -5.69 8.81
N ARG A 41 14.29 -6.90 9.07
CA ARG A 41 15.61 -7.36 8.63
C ARG A 41 15.66 -7.56 7.13
N ALA A 42 14.76 -8.40 6.66
CA ALA A 42 14.60 -8.76 5.27
C ALA A 42 13.15 -9.17 5.01
N TYR A 43 12.74 -8.95 3.78
CA TYR A 43 11.49 -9.44 3.23
C TYR A 43 11.81 -10.17 1.93
N THR A 44 11.35 -11.41 1.81
CA THR A 44 11.32 -12.16 0.56
C THR A 44 9.90 -12.63 0.33
N GLY A 45 9.34 -12.31 -0.83
CA GLY A 45 8.01 -12.79 -1.20
C GLY A 45 7.47 -12.14 -2.45
N ARG A 46 6.26 -12.58 -2.83
CA ARG A 46 5.57 -12.14 -4.05
C ARG A 46 4.63 -10.95 -3.86
N LYS A 47 4.41 -10.51 -2.61
CA LYS A 47 3.63 -9.28 -2.44
C LYS A 47 4.50 -8.13 -2.92
N PRO A 48 3.95 -7.20 -3.72
CA PRO A 48 4.68 -6.02 -4.14
C PRO A 48 5.27 -5.26 -2.95
N VAL A 49 6.56 -4.97 -3.05
CA VAL A 49 7.31 -4.13 -2.13
C VAL A 49 8.11 -3.15 -2.95
N ILE A 50 8.16 -1.90 -2.47
CA ILE A 50 8.94 -0.82 -3.07
C ILE A 50 10.20 -0.62 -2.22
N SER A 51 11.32 -0.31 -2.86
CA SER A 51 12.53 0.08 -2.13
C SER A 51 12.36 1.49 -1.54
N SER A 52 13.15 1.82 -0.52
CA SER A 52 13.19 3.14 0.11
C SER A 52 13.54 4.21 -0.91
N SER A 53 14.59 3.98 -1.71
CA SER A 53 15.00 4.90 -2.78
C SER A 53 13.88 5.21 -3.77
N LEU A 54 13.08 4.20 -4.15
CA LEU A 54 11.93 4.40 -5.01
C LEU A 54 10.81 5.14 -4.26
N ALA A 55 10.52 4.75 -3.02
CA ALA A 55 9.51 5.39 -2.18
C ALA A 55 9.78 6.89 -1.99
N ASP A 56 11.04 7.28 -1.81
CA ASP A 56 11.49 8.65 -1.59
C ASP A 56 11.52 9.50 -2.88
N THR A 57 11.24 8.90 -4.03
CA THR A 57 11.23 9.61 -5.31
C THR A 57 9.98 10.51 -5.42
N LEU A 58 10.18 11.81 -5.63
CA LEU A 58 9.08 12.76 -5.80
C LEU A 58 8.26 12.45 -7.06
N CYS A 59 6.92 12.40 -6.93
CA CYS A 59 6.02 12.18 -8.07
C CYS A 59 6.20 13.24 -9.17
N SER A 60 6.53 14.48 -8.78
CA SER A 60 6.78 15.59 -9.71
C SER A 60 7.98 15.34 -10.63
N SER A 61 8.97 14.58 -10.17
CA SER A 61 10.16 14.21 -10.98
C SER A 61 9.86 13.11 -12.00
N LEU A 62 8.84 12.30 -11.75
CA LEU A 62 8.40 11.19 -12.61
C LEU A 62 7.43 11.65 -13.71
N GLY A 63 6.63 12.68 -13.42
CA GLY A 63 5.50 13.08 -14.24
C GLY A 63 4.36 12.06 -14.20
N ILE A 64 3.21 12.40 -14.82
CA ILE A 64 2.00 11.57 -14.74
C ILE A 64 2.22 10.18 -15.36
N GLN A 65 2.85 10.12 -16.54
CA GLN A 65 3.09 8.85 -17.22
C GLN A 65 4.10 7.98 -16.45
N GLY A 66 5.22 8.57 -16.00
CA GLY A 66 6.23 7.81 -15.24
C GLY A 66 5.69 7.27 -13.91
N LEU A 67 4.82 8.04 -13.24
CA LEU A 67 4.13 7.58 -12.04
C LEU A 67 3.21 6.39 -12.32
N LEU A 68 2.41 6.46 -13.40
CA LEU A 68 1.55 5.35 -13.82
C LEU A 68 2.37 4.10 -14.16
N ASP A 69 3.46 4.24 -14.93
CA ASP A 69 4.29 3.12 -15.36
C ASP A 69 4.94 2.41 -14.17
N LEU A 70 5.39 3.17 -13.16
CA LEU A 70 5.95 2.61 -11.93
C LEU A 70 4.89 1.89 -11.09
N LEU A 71 3.67 2.44 -10.97
CA LEU A 71 2.58 1.77 -10.27
C LEU A 71 2.17 0.47 -10.99
N ASN A 72 2.02 0.54 -12.31
CA ASN A 72 1.75 -0.62 -13.17
C ASN A 72 2.82 -1.71 -12.98
N THR A 73 4.10 -1.34 -13.04
CA THR A 73 5.22 -2.27 -12.87
C THR A 73 5.22 -2.89 -11.48
N THR A 74 5.04 -2.07 -10.44
CA THR A 74 5.06 -2.51 -9.03
C THR A 74 3.89 -3.45 -8.72
N LEU A 75 2.71 -3.15 -9.26
CA LEU A 75 1.46 -3.87 -8.97
C LEU A 75 1.12 -4.93 -10.05
N GLY A 76 1.99 -5.12 -11.05
CA GLY A 76 1.79 -6.08 -12.14
C GLY A 76 0.50 -5.83 -12.94
N THR A 77 0.24 -4.56 -13.26
CA THR A 77 -0.94 -4.12 -14.03
C THR A 77 -0.50 -3.37 -15.28
N SER A 78 -1.45 -3.03 -16.16
CA SER A 78 -1.20 -2.36 -17.44
C SER A 78 -2.24 -1.27 -17.72
N TYR A 79 -2.60 -0.50 -16.69
CA TYR A 79 -3.55 0.61 -16.85
C TYR A 79 -2.99 1.72 -17.74
N THR A 80 -3.88 2.42 -18.44
CA THR A 80 -3.55 3.54 -19.32
C THR A 80 -4.19 4.84 -18.80
N LEU A 81 -3.69 5.98 -19.29
CA LEU A 81 -4.26 7.30 -18.97
C LEU A 81 -5.59 7.60 -19.67
N ASP A 82 -6.15 6.63 -20.42
CA ASP A 82 -7.46 6.76 -21.08
C ASP A 82 -8.61 6.88 -20.07
N THR A 83 -8.32 6.69 -18.78
CA THR A 83 -9.27 6.83 -17.67
C THR A 83 -9.09 8.19 -16.99
N PRO A 84 -10.05 9.12 -17.12
CA PRO A 84 -9.94 10.47 -16.56
C PRO A 84 -9.74 10.48 -15.03
N SER A 85 -10.42 9.62 -14.27
CA SER A 85 -10.30 9.59 -12.80
C SER A 85 -8.90 9.19 -12.34
N LEU A 86 -8.27 8.20 -13.00
CA LEU A 86 -6.89 7.82 -12.73
C LEU A 86 -5.94 8.99 -13.02
N TYR A 87 -6.11 9.65 -14.16
CA TYR A 87 -5.34 10.86 -14.48
C TYR A 87 -5.47 11.94 -13.39
N PHE A 88 -6.69 12.20 -12.90
CA PHE A 88 -6.91 13.18 -11.83
C PHE A 88 -6.22 12.80 -10.53
N VAL A 89 -6.28 11.53 -10.11
CA VAL A 89 -5.63 11.08 -8.86
C VAL A 89 -4.11 11.15 -8.99
N LEU A 90 -3.54 10.73 -10.12
CA LEU A 90 -2.10 10.84 -10.36
C LEU A 90 -1.63 12.31 -10.40
N LYS A 91 -2.44 13.18 -11.02
CA LYS A 91 -2.19 14.62 -11.04
C LYS A 91 -2.29 15.26 -9.66
N ASP A 92 -3.23 14.80 -8.83
CA ASP A 92 -3.39 15.22 -7.44
C ASP A 92 -2.13 14.88 -6.62
N CYS A 93 -1.61 13.64 -6.72
CA CYS A 93 -0.36 13.25 -6.06
C CYS A 93 0.82 14.17 -6.44
N ILE A 94 0.94 14.55 -7.70
CA ILE A 94 1.99 15.47 -8.16
C ILE A 94 1.77 16.88 -7.59
N THR A 95 0.52 17.37 -7.62
CA THR A 95 0.17 18.72 -7.16
C THR A 95 0.40 18.88 -5.66
N GLN A 96 0.15 17.81 -4.89
CA GLN A 96 0.40 17.77 -3.45
C GLN A 96 1.88 17.51 -3.09
N ASN A 97 2.78 17.44 -4.08
CA ASN A 97 4.19 17.14 -3.90
C ASN A 97 4.44 15.83 -3.12
N CYS A 98 3.59 14.83 -3.36
CA CYS A 98 3.77 13.50 -2.77
C CYS A 98 5.03 12.83 -3.34
N ASP A 99 5.70 12.07 -2.48
CA ASP A 99 6.65 11.04 -2.93
C ASP A 99 5.90 9.79 -3.44
N PHE A 100 6.63 8.89 -4.10
CA PHE A 100 6.07 7.68 -4.67
C PHE A 100 5.54 6.74 -3.59
N GLY A 101 6.19 6.66 -2.43
CA GLY A 101 5.74 5.84 -1.30
C GLY A 101 4.37 6.24 -0.79
N THR A 102 4.11 7.55 -0.70
CA THR A 102 2.83 8.14 -0.32
C THR A 102 1.77 7.86 -1.39
N ALA A 103 2.09 8.09 -2.67
CA ALA A 103 1.17 7.79 -3.78
C ALA A 103 0.80 6.29 -3.82
N TYR A 104 1.81 5.42 -3.70
CA TYR A 104 1.66 3.98 -3.62
C TYR A 104 0.79 3.57 -2.44
N GLY A 105 1.07 4.09 -1.23
CA GLY A 105 0.31 3.78 -0.03
C GLY A 105 -1.17 4.15 -0.15
N ARG A 106 -1.46 5.34 -0.71
CA ARG A 106 -2.83 5.78 -1.00
C ARG A 106 -3.51 4.85 -2.01
N LEU A 107 -2.86 4.58 -3.13
CA LEU A 107 -3.47 3.91 -4.28
C LEU A 107 -3.56 2.38 -4.16
N ARG A 108 -2.61 1.73 -3.47
CA ARG A 108 -2.44 0.27 -3.45
C ARG A 108 -3.74 -0.48 -3.12
N SER A 109 -4.54 0.05 -2.20
CA SER A 109 -5.73 -0.64 -1.73
C SER A 109 -6.91 -0.61 -2.70
N ALA A 110 -7.07 0.49 -3.42
CA ALA A 110 -8.13 0.67 -4.41
C ALA A 110 -7.65 0.34 -5.84
N TRP A 111 -6.39 -0.02 -6.01
CA TRP A 111 -5.75 -0.15 -7.32
C TRP A 111 -6.42 -1.18 -8.23
N TYR A 112 -6.87 -2.31 -7.67
CA TYR A 112 -7.49 -3.39 -8.43
C TYR A 112 -9.01 -3.26 -8.56
N GLU A 113 -9.62 -2.30 -7.86
CA GLU A 113 -11.05 -2.05 -7.93
C GLU A 113 -11.36 -1.42 -9.29
N GLN A 114 -11.85 -2.24 -10.22
CA GLN A 114 -12.05 -1.87 -11.62
C GLN A 114 -13.09 -0.75 -11.81
N HIS A 115 -13.87 -0.42 -10.78
CA HIS A 115 -14.87 0.63 -10.82
C HIS A 115 -14.30 2.00 -10.40
N ARG A 116 -14.12 2.82 -11.44
CA ARG A 116 -13.43 4.11 -11.51
C ARG A 116 -13.95 5.21 -10.58
N SER A 117 -15.24 5.18 -10.21
CA SER A 117 -15.84 6.07 -9.21
C SER A 117 -15.59 5.59 -7.79
N ILE A 118 -15.35 4.29 -7.61
CA ILE A 118 -15.04 3.69 -6.32
C ILE A 118 -13.64 4.10 -5.91
N ILE A 119 -12.63 4.09 -6.81
CA ILE A 119 -11.26 4.48 -6.43
C ILE A 119 -11.22 5.87 -5.76
N GLN A 120 -11.79 6.90 -6.39
CA GLN A 120 -11.76 8.24 -5.80
C GLN A 120 -12.58 8.33 -4.50
N MET A 121 -13.77 7.74 -4.48
CA MET A 121 -14.66 7.76 -3.33
C MET A 121 -14.06 6.99 -2.14
N GLU A 122 -13.53 5.80 -2.38
CA GLU A 122 -12.89 4.93 -1.41
C GLU A 122 -11.62 5.55 -0.85
N LEU A 123 -10.81 6.22 -1.69
CA LEU A 123 -9.67 7.01 -1.21
C LEU A 123 -10.11 8.11 -0.25
N TRP A 124 -11.20 8.81 -0.59
CA TRP A 124 -11.73 9.89 0.25
C TRP A 124 -12.31 9.37 1.56
N GLU A 125 -13.05 8.26 1.53
CA GLU A 125 -13.59 7.59 2.72
C GLU A 125 -12.48 7.10 3.64
N ARG A 126 -11.46 6.42 3.09
CA ARG A 126 -10.31 5.92 3.86
C ARG A 126 -9.50 7.04 4.50
N GLU A 127 -9.32 8.16 3.80
CA GLU A 127 -8.66 9.34 4.35
C GLU A 127 -9.47 9.96 5.50
N ALA A 128 -10.79 10.08 5.33
CA ALA A 128 -11.68 10.56 6.39
C ALA A 128 -11.67 9.64 7.61
N GLU A 129 -11.64 8.32 7.40
CA GLU A 129 -11.54 7.32 8.46
C GLU A 129 -10.20 7.39 9.19
N ASP A 130 -9.07 7.46 8.49
CA ASP A 130 -7.73 7.62 9.09
C ASP A 130 -7.66 8.90 9.94
N ILE A 131 -8.18 10.02 9.43
CA ILE A 131 -8.24 11.28 10.19
C ILE A 131 -9.11 11.12 11.45
N ASN A 132 -10.27 10.47 11.34
CA ASN A 132 -11.15 10.23 12.47
C ASN A 132 -10.50 9.31 13.51
N GLN A 133 -9.86 8.23 13.08
CA GLN A 133 -9.12 7.31 13.95
C GLN A 133 -7.98 8.04 14.66
N ARG A 134 -7.17 8.83 13.95
CA ARG A 134 -6.09 9.62 14.56
C ARG A 134 -6.59 10.64 15.58
N ARG A 135 -7.73 11.27 15.32
CA ARG A 135 -8.38 12.18 16.28
C ARG A 135 -8.87 11.46 17.53
N ASN A 136 -9.43 10.26 17.38
CA ASN A 136 -9.98 9.49 18.49
C ASN A 136 -8.93 8.66 19.25
N ALA A 137 -7.77 8.41 18.64
CA ALA A 137 -6.66 7.69 19.27
C ALA A 137 -5.97 8.52 20.38
N LEU A 138 -6.20 9.83 20.44
CA LEU A 138 -5.57 10.75 21.37
C LEU A 138 -6.60 11.39 22.31
N ASP A 139 -6.35 11.34 23.62
CA ASP A 139 -6.97 12.22 24.62
C ASP A 139 -5.91 13.17 25.16
N GLY A 140 -6.00 14.45 24.73
CA GLY A 140 -4.95 15.43 24.93
C GLY A 140 -3.63 15.02 24.27
N SER A 141 -2.63 14.65 25.07
CA SER A 141 -1.30 14.18 24.59
C SER A 141 -1.09 12.67 24.81
N ARG A 142 -2.12 11.94 25.21
CA ARG A 142 -2.02 10.52 25.57
C ARG A 142 -2.69 9.66 24.50
N ILE A 143 -1.96 8.66 23.99
CA ILE A 143 -2.54 7.60 23.15
C ILE A 143 -3.40 6.71 24.05
N ILE A 144 -4.69 6.63 23.75
CA ILE A 144 -5.69 5.87 24.54
C ILE A 144 -6.16 4.60 23.84
N ASP A 145 -5.93 4.48 22.53
CA ASP A 145 -6.15 3.25 21.78
C ASP A 145 -4.91 2.96 20.89
N PRO A 146 -3.99 2.08 21.34
CA PRO A 146 -2.80 1.73 20.58
C PRO A 146 -3.06 0.73 19.43
N GLY A 147 -4.31 0.32 19.19
CA GLY A 147 -4.68 -0.64 18.15
C GLY A 147 -5.05 -2.00 18.73
N ASN A 148 -6.28 -2.44 18.47
CA ASN A 148 -6.78 -3.78 18.72
C ASN A 148 -5.99 -4.82 17.92
N GLU A 149 -4.97 -5.43 18.53
CA GLU A 149 -4.67 -6.83 18.30
C GLU A 149 -5.26 -7.62 19.47
N SER A 150 -6.37 -8.32 19.19
CA SER A 150 -7.01 -9.24 20.12
C SER A 150 -6.02 -10.36 20.48
N SER A 151 -5.21 -10.11 21.49
CA SER A 151 -4.44 -11.14 22.18
C SER A 151 -5.44 -11.99 22.94
N THR A 152 -5.91 -13.08 22.31
CA THR A 152 -6.58 -14.17 23.01
C THR A 152 -5.56 -14.77 23.97
N SER A 153 -5.56 -14.26 25.19
CA SER A 153 -4.97 -14.89 26.36
C SER A 153 -5.73 -16.18 26.63
N VAL A 154 -5.25 -17.31 26.12
CA VAL A 154 -5.64 -18.62 26.68
C VAL A 154 -4.81 -18.82 27.93
N GLY A 155 -5.51 -18.77 29.07
CA GLY A 155 -4.96 -18.83 30.41
C GLY A 155 -4.26 -20.15 30.73
N SER A 156 -3.39 -20.02 31.73
CA SER A 156 -2.59 -21.06 32.35
C SER A 156 -3.42 -22.21 32.93
N VAL A 157 -2.83 -23.39 32.74
CA VAL A 157 -2.76 -24.57 33.62
C VAL A 157 -3.37 -24.39 35.02
N GLN A 158 -4.24 -25.33 35.36
CA GLN A 158 -4.24 -25.96 36.68
C GLN A 158 -4.44 -27.47 36.53
#